data_AF-A0A7M5WRG9-F1
#
_entry.id   AF-A0A7M5WRG9-F1
#
_cell.length_a   1.000
_cell.length_b   1.000
_cell.length_c   1.000
_cell.angle_alpha   90.00
_cell.angle_beta   90.00
_cell.angle_gamma   90.00
#
_symmetry.space_group_name_H-M   'P 1'
#
loop_
_entity.id
_entity.type
_entity.pdbx_description
1 polymer ?
#
loop_
_entity_poly.entity_id
_entity_poly.type
_entity_poly.pdbx_seq_one_letter_code
_entity_poly.pdbx_strand_id
1 'polypeptide(L)'
;CDGQSLSWGQIINLYEWYLGMERDVIGLTMGHHLTEVHINLNPRSRMRVYLAVQVLSATVVNMLDEQNLHTTKSLRVFISHMNRFFDCLNVSKSDEKSNNLDKHKYRGADDERFGWLVTTFLKHLNDSETHCYIIPKLNNQNYVSVTKHWKDFE
;
A
#
# COMPACT_ATOMS: atom_id res chain seq x y z
N CYS A 1 -0.20 15.16 -4.55
CA CYS A 1 -1.18 14.20 -5.13
C CYS A 1 -1.79 14.82 -6.37
N ASP A 2 -1.99 14.07 -7.46
CA ASP A 2 -2.62 14.58 -8.70
C ASP A 2 -4.14 14.86 -8.52
N GLY A 3 -4.56 15.33 -7.34
CA GLY A 3 -5.95 15.56 -6.96
C GLY A 3 -6.78 14.30 -6.70
N GLN A 4 -6.24 13.10 -6.89
CA GLN A 4 -6.97 11.85 -6.70
C GLN A 4 -6.88 11.37 -5.25
N SER A 5 -8.03 11.05 -4.66
CA SER A 5 -8.11 10.43 -3.34
C SER A 5 -7.75 8.94 -3.41
N LEU A 6 -7.11 8.45 -2.35
CA LEU A 6 -6.91 7.03 -2.13
C LEU A 6 -8.17 6.46 -1.47
N SER A 7 -8.72 5.38 -2.02
CA SER A 7 -9.90 4.73 -1.45
C SER A 7 -9.78 3.21 -1.48
N TRP A 8 -10.35 2.56 -0.47
CA TRP A 8 -10.45 1.10 -0.46
C TRP A 8 -11.28 0.57 -1.64
N GLY A 9 -12.23 1.36 -2.14
CA GLY A 9 -13.02 1.04 -3.32
C GLY A 9 -12.17 0.81 -4.58
N GLN A 10 -11.02 1.47 -4.71
CA GLN A 10 -10.10 1.22 -5.83
C GLN A 10 -9.52 -0.21 -5.77
N ILE A 11 -9.22 -0.71 -4.57
CA ILE A 11 -8.73 -2.09 -4.37
C ILE A 11 -9.84 -3.11 -4.61
N ILE A 12 -11.07 -2.81 -4.17
CA ILE A 12 -12.25 -3.64 -4.45
C ILE A 12 -12.46 -3.76 -5.97
N ASN A 13 -12.47 -2.64 -6.68
CA ASN A 13 -12.64 -2.61 -8.13
C ASN A 13 -11.52 -3.38 -8.86
N LEU A 14 -10.28 -3.30 -8.36
CA LEU A 14 -9.16 -4.06 -8.90
C LEU A 14 -9.38 -5.57 -8.71
N TYR A 15 -9.83 -5.99 -7.53
CA TYR A 15 -10.12 -7.39 -7.22
C TYR A 15 -11.28 -7.93 -8.07
N GLU A 16 -12.36 -7.16 -8.21
CA GLU A 16 -13.51 -7.54 -9.04
C GLU A 16 -13.14 -7.64 -10.53
N TRP A 17 -12.36 -6.67 -11.03
CA TRP A 17 -11.81 -6.71 -12.39
C TRP A 17 -10.96 -7.97 -12.61
N TYR A 18 -10.12 -8.32 -11.64
CA TYR A 18 -9.30 -9.53 -11.69
C TYR A 18 -10.13 -10.81 -11.67
N LEU A 19 -11.16 -10.92 -10.83
CA LEU A 19 -12.09 -12.05 -10.82
C LEU A 19 -12.85 -12.18 -12.16
N GLY A 20 -13.12 -11.07 -12.83
CA GLY A 20 -13.68 -11.06 -14.18
C GLY A 20 -12.76 -11.74 -15.20
N MET A 21 -11.44 -11.51 -15.10
CA MET A 21 -10.45 -12.14 -15.97
C MET A 21 -10.23 -13.64 -15.67
N GLU A 22 -10.34 -14.08 -14.41
CA GLU A 22 -10.19 -15.50 -14.05
C GLU A 22 -11.24 -16.39 -14.73
N ARG A 23 -12.38 -15.84 -15.15
CA ARG A 23 -13.39 -16.60 -15.90
C ARG A 23 -12.92 -17.02 -17.30
N ASP A 24 -11.95 -16.30 -17.86
CA ASP A 24 -11.45 -16.51 -19.22
C ASP A 24 -10.05 -17.16 -19.25
N VAL A 25 -9.34 -17.25 -18.12
CA VAL A 25 -7.94 -17.72 -18.05
C VAL A 25 -7.77 -18.84 -17.01
N ILE A 26 -7.52 -20.07 -17.47
CA ILE A 26 -7.32 -21.24 -16.59
C ILE A 26 -5.85 -21.33 -16.16
N GLY A 27 -5.57 -21.10 -14.86
CA GLY A 27 -4.44 -21.70 -14.15
C GLY A 27 -3.19 -20.84 -13.89
N LEU A 28 -2.98 -19.73 -14.60
CA LEU A 28 -1.86 -18.81 -14.37
C LEU A 28 -2.38 -17.38 -14.23
N THR A 29 -2.39 -16.89 -13.01
CA THR A 29 -3.02 -15.61 -12.69
C THR A 29 -2.07 -14.69 -11.92
N MET A 30 -2.06 -13.41 -12.32
CA MET A 30 -1.18 -12.40 -11.74
C MET A 30 -1.54 -12.12 -10.26
N GLY A 31 -2.83 -12.18 -9.92
CA GLY A 31 -3.40 -11.72 -8.65
C GLY A 31 -3.69 -12.81 -7.62
N HIS A 32 -3.14 -14.02 -7.74
CA HIS A 32 -3.44 -15.14 -6.84
C HIS A 32 -3.19 -14.85 -5.34
N HIS A 33 -2.38 -13.84 -5.02
CA HIS A 33 -2.15 -13.39 -3.65
C HIS A 33 -3.29 -12.54 -3.08
N LEU A 34 -4.08 -11.86 -3.92
CA LEU A 34 -5.21 -11.03 -3.49
C LEU A 34 -6.48 -11.87 -3.46
N THR A 35 -6.81 -12.39 -2.29
CA THR A 35 -8.02 -13.17 -2.03
C THR A 35 -9.11 -12.37 -1.33
N GLU A 36 -10.33 -12.91 -1.26
CA GLU A 36 -11.47 -12.29 -0.56
C GLU A 36 -11.14 -11.85 0.87
N VAL A 37 -10.27 -12.58 1.59
CA VAL A 37 -9.87 -12.25 2.97
C VAL A 37 -9.17 -10.88 3.07
N HIS A 38 -8.55 -10.42 1.99
CA HIS A 38 -7.94 -9.11 1.92
C HIS A 38 -8.98 -8.00 1.84
N ILE A 39 -10.06 -8.24 1.09
CA ILE A 39 -11.16 -7.29 0.89
C ILE A 39 -12.09 -7.27 2.11
N ASN A 40 -12.50 -8.45 2.55
CA ASN A 40 -13.42 -8.68 3.65
C ASN A 40 -12.64 -9.13 4.90
N LEU A 41 -12.00 -8.17 5.56
CA LEU A 41 -11.24 -8.44 6.77
C LEU A 41 -12.17 -8.91 7.91
N ASN A 42 -11.95 -10.13 8.39
CA ASN A 42 -12.59 -10.65 9.60
C ASN A 42 -11.78 -10.26 10.85
N PRO A 43 -12.37 -10.30 12.07
CA PRO A 43 -11.64 -9.93 13.29
C PRO A 43 -10.34 -10.69 13.52
N ARG A 44 -10.25 -11.95 13.05
CA ARG A 44 -9.04 -12.77 13.15
C ARG A 44 -7.96 -12.38 12.13
N SER A 45 -8.35 -11.80 11.00
CA SER A 45 -7.45 -11.41 9.92
C SER A 45 -6.89 -9.99 10.07
N ARG A 46 -7.58 -9.11 10.83
CA ARG A 46 -7.14 -7.72 11.08
C ARG A 46 -5.74 -7.57 11.67
N MET A 47 -5.27 -8.55 12.44
CA MET A 47 -3.94 -8.52 13.06
C MET A 47 -2.85 -9.18 12.18
N ARG A 48 -3.22 -9.79 11.06
CA ARG A 48 -2.28 -10.49 10.18
C ARG A 48 -1.58 -9.48 9.28
N VAL A 49 -0.43 -8.98 9.72
CA VAL A 49 0.43 -8.04 8.96
C VAL A 49 0.72 -8.55 7.55
N TYR A 50 0.92 -9.86 7.39
CA TYR A 50 1.15 -10.48 6.08
C TYR A 50 0.04 -10.16 5.05
N LEU A 51 -1.23 -10.10 5.44
CA LEU A 51 -2.33 -9.74 4.53
C LEU A 51 -2.23 -8.27 4.09
N ALA A 52 -1.89 -7.37 5.01
CA ALA A 52 -1.70 -5.96 4.67
C ALA A 52 -0.52 -5.77 3.71
N VAL A 53 0.58 -6.50 3.93
CA VAL A 53 1.76 -6.47 3.04
C VAL A 53 1.43 -7.00 1.64
N GLN A 54 0.58 -8.03 1.53
CA GLN A 54 0.15 -8.53 0.22
C GLN A 54 -0.64 -7.49 -0.58
N VAL A 55 -1.51 -6.72 0.06
CA VAL A 55 -2.23 -5.60 -0.58
C VAL A 55 -1.26 -4.50 -1.02
N LEU A 56 -0.21 -4.27 -0.23
CA LEU A 56 0.80 -3.25 -0.51
C LEU A 56 1.99 -3.77 -1.34
N SER A 57 1.80 -4.86 -2.09
CA SER A 57 2.90 -5.52 -2.79
C SER A 57 3.11 -5.02 -4.22
N ALA A 58 4.31 -5.26 -4.75
CA ALA A 58 4.63 -5.03 -6.17
C ALA A 58 3.67 -5.77 -7.13
N THR A 59 3.13 -6.92 -6.73
CA THR A 59 2.13 -7.64 -7.54
C THR A 59 0.86 -6.81 -7.75
N VAL A 60 0.40 -6.11 -6.72
CA VAL A 60 -0.78 -5.22 -6.83
C VAL A 60 -0.47 -4.00 -7.70
N VAL A 61 0.76 -3.47 -7.64
CA VAL A 61 1.21 -2.42 -8.57
C VAL A 61 1.11 -2.90 -10.01
N ASN A 62 1.61 -4.11 -10.31
CA ASN A 62 1.53 -4.67 -11.66
C ASN A 62 0.07 -4.88 -12.11
N MET A 63 -0.80 -5.34 -11.23
CA MET A 63 -2.24 -5.47 -11.55
C MET A 63 -2.87 -4.10 -11.86
N LEU A 64 -2.50 -3.05 -11.13
CA LEU A 64 -2.95 -1.68 -11.40
C LEU A 64 -2.43 -1.15 -12.74
N ASP A 65 -1.20 -1.51 -13.11
CA ASP A 65 -0.62 -1.17 -14.41
C ASP A 65 -1.35 -1.87 -15.56
N GLU A 66 -1.67 -3.16 -15.41
CA GLU A 66 -2.47 -3.90 -16.39
C GLU A 66 -3.91 -3.37 -16.51
N GLN A 67 -4.52 -2.99 -15.40
CA GLN A 67 -5.86 -2.37 -15.41
C GLN A 67 -5.84 -1.01 -16.12
N ASN A 68 -4.68 -0.32 -16.11
CA ASN A 68 -4.40 0.94 -16.80
C ASN A 68 -5.45 2.04 -16.62
N LEU A 69 -6.04 2.14 -15.42
CA LEU A 69 -7.03 3.17 -15.11
C LEU A 69 -6.35 4.45 -14.62
N HIS A 70 -6.70 5.58 -15.22
CA HIS A 70 -6.20 6.87 -14.76
C HIS A 70 -6.55 7.15 -13.29
N THR A 71 -7.70 6.69 -12.81
CA THR A 71 -8.20 6.91 -11.44
C THR A 71 -7.40 6.17 -10.37
N THR A 72 -6.55 5.20 -10.73
CA THR A 72 -5.73 4.43 -9.79
C THR A 72 -4.26 4.85 -9.79
N LYS A 73 -3.89 5.88 -10.57
CA LYS A 73 -2.50 6.36 -10.66
C LYS A 73 -1.91 6.72 -9.30
N SER A 74 -2.66 7.44 -8.47
CA SER A 74 -2.18 7.84 -7.13
C SER A 74 -2.05 6.63 -6.20
N LEU A 75 -2.96 5.65 -6.29
CA LEU A 75 -2.88 4.41 -5.54
C LEU A 75 -1.66 3.57 -5.94
N ARG A 76 -1.40 3.45 -7.24
CA ARG A 76 -0.21 2.76 -7.76
C ARG A 76 1.08 3.34 -7.19
N VAL A 77 1.20 4.67 -7.23
CA VAL A 77 2.36 5.39 -6.68
C VAL A 77 2.48 5.12 -5.18
N PHE A 78 1.38 5.22 -4.44
CA PHE A 78 1.36 4.98 -3.00
C PHE A 78 1.81 3.55 -2.65
N ILE A 79 1.23 2.52 -3.29
CA ILE A 79 1.58 1.12 -3.06
C ILE A 79 3.04 0.85 -3.40
N SER A 80 3.55 1.40 -4.51
CA SER A 80 4.95 1.27 -4.91
C SER A 80 5.91 1.82 -3.83
N HIS A 81 5.60 3.00 -3.29
CA HIS A 81 6.35 3.61 -2.20
C HIS A 81 6.30 2.77 -0.92
N MET A 82 5.12 2.29 -0.53
CA MET A 82 4.94 1.45 0.65
C MET A 82 5.64 0.09 0.51
N ASN A 83 5.56 -0.56 -0.66
CA ASN A 83 6.25 -1.82 -0.93
C ASN A 83 7.76 -1.66 -0.69
N ARG A 84 8.36 -0.64 -1.33
CA ARG A 84 9.79 -0.36 -1.19
C ARG A 84 10.17 -0.03 0.26
N PHE A 85 9.35 0.74 0.96
CA PHE A 85 9.57 1.05 2.37
C PHE A 85 9.59 -0.22 3.24
N PHE A 86 8.62 -1.12 3.07
CA PHE A 86 8.61 -2.39 3.81
C PHE A 86 9.79 -3.31 3.45
N ASP A 87 10.21 -3.34 2.18
CA ASP A 87 11.39 -4.08 1.77
C ASP A 87 12.67 -3.54 2.41
N CYS A 88 12.81 -2.22 2.50
CA CYS A 88 13.91 -1.54 3.21
C CYS A 88 13.91 -1.81 4.73
N LEU A 89 12.75 -2.02 5.36
CA LEU A 89 12.68 -2.37 6.78
C LEU A 89 12.91 -3.86 7.04
N ASN A 90 12.45 -4.71 6.11
CA ASN A 90 12.52 -6.16 6.24
C ASN A 90 13.78 -6.73 5.57
N VAL A 91 14.91 -6.13 5.90
CA VAL A 91 16.23 -6.51 5.38
C VAL A 91 16.65 -7.88 5.91
N SER A 92 17.25 -8.70 5.04
CA SER A 92 17.72 -10.03 5.40
C SER A 92 18.95 -9.97 6.32
N LYS A 93 19.00 -10.91 7.28
CA LYS A 93 20.17 -11.14 8.14
C LYS A 93 21.25 -11.99 7.47
N SER A 94 20.92 -12.72 6.41
CA SER A 94 21.89 -13.49 5.63
C SER A 94 22.22 -12.76 4.33
N ASP A 95 23.38 -13.06 3.76
CA ASP A 95 23.75 -12.58 2.41
C ASP A 95 23.03 -13.40 1.32
N GLU A 96 21.90 -14.01 1.67
CA GLU A 96 21.04 -14.71 0.71
C GLU A 96 20.68 -13.75 -0.42
N LYS A 97 20.85 -14.27 -1.65
CA LYS A 97 20.63 -13.55 -2.90
C LYS A 97 19.15 -13.24 -3.09
N SER A 98 18.65 -12.24 -2.36
CA SER A 98 17.42 -11.55 -2.75
C SER A 98 17.71 -10.80 -4.05
N ASN A 99 16.93 -11.08 -5.09
CA ASN A 99 16.93 -10.29 -6.32
C ASN A 99 16.48 -8.84 -6.07
N ASN A 100 15.79 -8.60 -4.95
CA ASN A 100 15.45 -7.25 -4.51
C ASN A 100 16.58 -6.67 -3.64
N LEU A 101 17.25 -5.64 -4.18
CA LEU A 101 18.34 -4.90 -3.54
C LEU A 101 17.88 -4.16 -2.28
N ASP A 102 16.60 -3.74 -2.21
CA ASP A 102 16.08 -3.01 -1.05
C ASP A 102 16.07 -3.88 0.22
N LYS A 103 16.09 -5.22 0.08
CA LYS A 103 16.18 -6.18 1.18
C LYS A 103 17.61 -6.50 1.63
N HIS A 104 18.62 -5.92 1.00
CA HIS A 104 20.02 -6.19 1.35
C HIS A 104 20.40 -5.47 2.64
N LYS A 105 21.38 -6.00 3.38
CA LYS A 105 21.92 -5.36 4.59
C LYS A 105 22.33 -3.92 4.32
N TYR A 106 22.02 -3.03 5.25
CA TYR A 106 22.59 -1.67 5.25
C TYR A 106 24.10 -1.77 5.45
N ARG A 107 24.85 -1.17 4.52
CA ARG A 107 26.33 -1.26 4.50
C ARG A 107 27.02 -0.03 5.07
N GLY A 108 26.30 1.08 5.25
CA GLY A 108 26.85 2.32 5.76
C GLY A 108 25.80 3.43 5.82
N ALA A 109 26.20 4.61 6.31
CA ALA A 109 25.33 5.78 6.40
C ALA A 109 25.00 6.38 5.02
N ASP A 110 25.84 6.14 4.02
CA ASP A 110 25.69 6.67 2.65
C ASP A 110 24.84 5.76 1.75
N ASP A 111 23.99 4.91 2.33
CA ASP A 111 23.11 4.02 1.58
C ASP A 111 22.05 4.83 0.80
N GLU A 112 21.96 4.61 -0.51
CA GLU A 112 21.04 5.32 -1.40
C GLU A 112 19.58 5.25 -0.93
N ARG A 113 19.20 4.16 -0.23
CA ARG A 113 17.85 3.99 0.33
C ARG A 113 17.49 5.09 1.32
N PHE A 114 18.45 5.60 2.09
CA PHE A 114 18.21 6.74 2.98
C PHE A 114 17.96 8.02 2.19
N GLY A 115 18.69 8.22 1.09
CA GLY A 115 18.44 9.31 0.15
C GLY A 115 17.03 9.25 -0.43
N TRP A 116 16.61 8.09 -0.93
CA TRP A 116 15.23 7.88 -1.41
C TRP A 116 14.18 8.11 -0.31
N LEU A 117 14.43 7.61 0.91
CA LEU A 117 13.51 7.76 2.04
C LEU A 117 13.23 9.24 2.32
N VAL A 118 14.27 10.06 2.43
CA VAL A 118 14.13 11.48 2.78
C VAL A 118 13.57 12.29 1.61
N THR A 119 14.15 12.13 0.42
CA THR A 119 13.85 13.01 -0.72
C THR A 119 12.56 12.66 -1.45
N THR A 120 12.16 11.39 -1.42
CA THR A 120 11.06 10.86 -2.22
C THR A 120 9.91 10.36 -1.33
N PHE A 121 10.16 9.39 -0.45
CA PHE A 121 9.10 8.75 0.34
C PHE A 121 8.47 9.72 1.35
N LEU A 122 9.28 10.35 2.21
CA LEU A 122 8.79 11.29 3.23
C LEU A 122 8.16 12.53 2.59
N LYS A 123 8.75 13.03 1.50
CA LYS A 123 8.14 14.11 0.71
C LYS A 123 6.78 13.71 0.19
N HIS A 124 6.63 12.51 -0.38
CA HIS A 124 5.35 12.00 -0.85
C HIS A 124 4.29 11.93 0.26
N LEU A 125 4.67 11.49 1.47
CA LEU A 125 3.75 11.46 2.61
C LEU A 125 3.36 12.87 3.07
N ASN A 126 4.31 13.80 3.18
CA ASN A 126 4.05 15.18 3.58
C ASN A 126 3.17 15.92 2.56
N ASP A 127 3.44 15.74 1.27
CA ASP A 127 2.61 16.28 0.19
C ASP A 127 1.20 15.66 0.27
N SER A 128 1.09 14.36 0.56
CA SER A 128 -0.20 13.69 0.72
C SER A 128 -0.99 14.20 1.93
N GLU A 129 -0.34 14.38 3.09
CA GLU A 129 -0.95 14.92 4.30
C GLU A 129 -1.47 16.34 4.09
N THR A 130 -0.62 17.23 3.55
CA THR A 130 -1.00 18.62 3.27
C THR A 130 -2.19 18.73 2.32
N HIS A 131 -2.34 17.81 1.36
CA HIS A 131 -3.52 17.77 0.48
C HIS A 131 -4.76 17.13 1.14
N CYS A 132 -4.61 16.21 2.10
CA CYS A 132 -5.73 15.64 2.88
C CYS A 132 -6.35 16.64 3.87
N TYR A 133 -5.62 17.67 4.30
CA TYR A 133 -6.16 18.77 5.12
C TYR A 133 -6.92 19.84 4.33
N ILE A 134 -6.81 19.84 2.99
CA ILE A 134 -7.55 20.76 2.08
C ILE A 134 -8.81 20.06 1.53
N ILE A 135 -9.35 19.06 2.22
CA ILE A 135 -10.78 18.74 2.08
C ILE A 135 -11.49 19.67 3.08
N PRO A 136 -12.34 20.60 2.63
CA PRO A 136 -13.01 21.51 3.54
C PRO A 136 -13.79 20.66 4.54
N LYS A 137 -13.79 21.09 5.81
CA LYS A 137 -14.76 20.66 6.80
C LYS A 137 -16.17 20.88 6.21
N LEU A 138 -16.67 19.90 5.47
CA LEU A 138 -18.05 19.86 5.02
C LEU A 138 -18.85 19.47 6.25
N ASN A 139 -19.40 20.51 6.87
CA ASN A 139 -20.55 20.57 7.74
C ASN A 139 -21.04 19.25 8.34
N ASN A 140 -20.95 19.17 9.67
CA ASN A 140 -21.85 18.46 10.59
C ASN A 140 -22.86 17.54 9.91
N GLN A 141 -22.59 16.22 9.88
CA GLN A 141 -23.50 15.18 10.39
C GLN A 141 -22.70 13.92 10.75
N ASN A 142 -22.72 13.59 12.05
CA ASN A 142 -22.49 12.28 12.65
C ASN A 142 -21.44 11.35 12.05
N TYR A 143 -20.17 11.57 12.42
CA TYR A 143 -19.24 10.48 12.62
C TYR A 143 -18.75 10.54 14.06
N VAL A 144 -19.06 9.49 14.84
CA VAL A 144 -18.45 9.27 16.15
C VAL A 144 -16.96 9.12 15.91
N SER A 145 -16.21 10.15 16.29
CA SER A 145 -14.76 10.14 16.32
C SER A 145 -14.30 9.08 17.33
N VAL A 146 -13.88 7.92 16.83
CA VAL A 146 -13.07 6.99 17.63
C VAL A 146 -11.64 7.53 17.69
N THR A 147 -11.47 8.69 18.32
CA THR A 147 -10.15 9.30 18.62
C THR A 147 -10.12 9.84 20.04
N LYS A 148 -10.64 9.06 20.99
CA LYS A 148 -10.46 9.35 22.42
C LYS A 148 -10.28 8.07 23.23
N HIS A 149 -9.12 7.41 23.13
CA HIS A 149 -8.66 6.53 24.22
C HIS A 149 -7.17 6.10 24.23
N TRP A 150 -6.23 6.81 23.59
CA TRP A 150 -4.80 6.45 23.66
C TRP A 150 -3.97 7.34 24.58
N LYS A 151 -4.60 8.07 25.52
CA LYS A 151 -3.90 8.90 26.51
C LYS A 151 -4.06 8.44 27.96
N ASP A 152 -4.71 7.32 28.21
CA ASP A 152 -4.99 6.83 29.58
C ASP A 152 -4.19 5.57 29.94
N PHE A 153 -3.03 5.34 29.30
CA PHE A 153 -2.07 4.31 29.67
C PHE A 153 -0.69 4.93 29.94
N GLU A 154 -0.63 5.78 30.96
CA GLU A 154 0.53 5.99 31.82
C GLU A 154 0.10 5.82 33.28
#